data_AF-A0A6N2YBZ6-F1
#
_entry.id   AF-A0A6N2YBZ6-F1
#
_cell.length_a   1.000
_cell.length_b   1.000
_cell.length_c   1.000
_cell.angle_alpha   90.00
_cell.angle_beta   90.00
_cell.angle_gamma   90.00
#
_symmetry.space_group_name_H-M   'P 1'
#
loop_
_entity.id
_entity.type
_entity.pdbx_description
1 polymer ?
#
loop_
_entity_poly.entity_id
_entity_poly.type
_entity_poly.pdbx_seq_one_letter_code
_entity_poly.pdbx_strand_id
1 'polypeptide(L)'
;MTQIDSTLKIKKRDRIKISNLDDFKDALLCEGYIINDLIEEDFKVELKRIFKLNNTVAERLYSSIKDNEVSYKVNNIENLIDYIEKILIFDNEHKKLCRILSNIKRLNIDRIEYERETRIQDNVEDILKDIEEVKKHISRNIYKGQKEIIENLEKEIDKDYIYGKDIELLKKILLYKKEGLIEKYNEKTKVKSISFKIPEKIDCKYIKHKKGSVEYHEYLTNNIPRIQRLIKNVDKYMKSFGNEDGTFKINQSNALQDSINIAVAIFDNKEFKAISGSIDIKKYCVAPPPEKTVFKSIKVNKLGRLGGGYNRVNDSEKKIFEEIHKLIEEKALKDEGNIILYSKWEPCPSCYYVISQFCNMHPNIKIQVNYGKKYGEK
;
A
#
# COMPACT_ATOMS: atom_id res chain seq x y z
N MET A 1 -32.23 12.09 -5.76
CA MET A 1 -32.14 11.12 -6.86
C MET A 1 -30.92 10.25 -6.64
N THR A 2 -31.15 8.96 -6.52
CA THR A 2 -30.17 7.95 -6.12
C THR A 2 -29.26 7.61 -7.30
N GLN A 3 -27.96 7.87 -7.15
CA GLN A 3 -26.92 7.47 -8.11
C GLN A 3 -26.95 5.95 -8.28
N ILE A 4 -27.17 5.49 -9.51
CA ILE A 4 -26.95 4.10 -9.90
C ILE A 4 -25.44 3.93 -10.01
N ASP A 5 -24.86 3.28 -9.00
CA ASP A 5 -23.47 2.87 -8.93
C ASP A 5 -23.24 1.72 -9.94
N SER A 6 -23.06 2.06 -11.22
CA SER A 6 -22.60 1.12 -12.24
C SER A 6 -21.14 1.41 -12.56
N THR A 7 -20.22 0.69 -11.91
CA THR A 7 -18.81 0.60 -12.32
C THR A 7 -18.71 -0.22 -13.61
N LEU A 8 -19.18 0.36 -14.71
CA LEU A 8 -18.88 -0.10 -16.06
C LEU A 8 -17.39 0.18 -16.32
N LYS A 9 -16.64 -0.86 -16.70
CA LYS A 9 -15.27 -0.71 -17.21
C LYS A 9 -15.32 0.08 -18.52
N ILE A 10 -15.28 1.41 -18.41
CA ILE A 10 -15.23 2.35 -19.54
C ILE A 10 -14.03 1.99 -20.42
N LYS A 11 -14.24 1.79 -21.73
CA LYS A 11 -13.16 1.41 -22.65
C LYS A 11 -12.22 2.61 -22.83
N LYS A 12 -10.94 2.38 -23.14
CA LYS A 12 -9.93 3.45 -23.42
C LYS A 12 -10.36 4.48 -24.48
N ARG A 13 -11.40 4.17 -25.28
CA ARG A 13 -11.96 4.99 -26.36
C ARG A 13 -13.01 6.00 -25.91
N ASP A 14 -13.55 5.87 -24.70
CA ASP A 14 -14.66 6.73 -24.23
C ASP A 14 -14.16 7.86 -23.30
N ARG A 15 -12.84 8.06 -23.22
CA ARG A 15 -12.22 9.09 -22.36
C ARG A 15 -12.25 10.45 -23.04
N ILE A 16 -12.70 11.45 -22.31
CA ILE A 16 -12.72 12.85 -22.73
C ILE A 16 -11.29 13.36 -22.82
N LYS A 17 -10.99 14.11 -23.88
CA LYS A 17 -9.73 14.82 -24.07
C LYS A 17 -10.03 16.31 -23.94
N ILE A 18 -9.44 16.96 -22.94
CA ILE A 18 -9.65 18.39 -22.65
C ILE A 18 -8.31 19.09 -22.82
N SER A 19 -8.21 19.94 -23.85
CA SER A 19 -6.96 20.61 -24.25
C SER A 19 -7.02 22.13 -24.13
N ASN A 20 -8.23 22.68 -24.04
CA ASN A 20 -8.50 24.10 -23.98
C ASN A 20 -9.86 24.35 -23.28
N LEU A 21 -10.25 25.62 -23.12
CA LEU A 21 -11.47 26.01 -22.44
C LEU A 21 -12.75 25.57 -23.17
N ASP A 22 -12.73 25.54 -24.50
CA ASP A 22 -13.88 25.14 -25.30
C ASP A 22 -14.14 23.64 -25.15
N ASP A 23 -13.09 22.80 -25.25
CA ASP A 23 -13.16 21.35 -24.97
C ASP A 23 -13.77 21.09 -23.57
N PHE A 24 -13.43 21.94 -22.58
CA PHE A 24 -13.93 21.81 -21.22
C PHE A 24 -15.42 22.20 -21.11
N LYS A 25 -15.82 23.30 -21.75
CA LYS A 25 -17.23 23.73 -21.79
C LYS A 25 -18.10 22.71 -22.51
N ASP A 26 -17.63 22.17 -23.63
CA ASP A 26 -18.33 21.12 -24.36
C ASP A 26 -18.48 19.86 -23.51
N ALA A 27 -17.43 19.45 -22.79
CA ALA A 27 -17.49 18.31 -21.88
C ALA A 27 -18.47 18.54 -20.71
N LEU A 28 -18.52 19.74 -20.15
CA LEU A 28 -19.49 20.14 -19.13
C LEU A 28 -20.93 20.03 -19.66
N LEU A 29 -21.19 20.56 -20.85
CA LEU A 29 -22.51 20.47 -21.50
C LEU A 29 -22.90 19.02 -21.79
N CYS A 30 -21.97 18.19 -22.28
CA CYS A 30 -22.21 16.77 -22.55
C CYS A 30 -22.56 15.98 -21.27
N GLU A 31 -22.00 16.37 -20.13
CA GLU A 31 -22.32 15.78 -18.83
C GLU A 31 -23.58 16.38 -18.16
N GLY A 32 -24.24 17.35 -18.82
CA GLY A 32 -25.49 17.95 -18.36
C GLY A 32 -25.30 19.13 -17.41
N TYR A 33 -24.09 19.68 -17.29
CA TYR A 33 -23.86 20.91 -16.53
C TYR A 33 -24.24 22.13 -17.36
N ILE A 34 -25.11 22.97 -16.80
CA ILE A 34 -25.50 24.25 -17.41
C ILE A 34 -24.63 25.33 -16.77
N ILE A 35 -23.68 25.87 -17.54
CA ILE A 35 -22.84 27.00 -17.14
C ILE A 35 -23.17 28.17 -18.07
N ASN A 36 -23.71 29.24 -17.51
CA ASN A 36 -24.34 30.32 -18.27
C ASN A 36 -23.46 31.57 -18.31
N ASP A 37 -22.15 31.45 -18.56
CA ASP A 37 -21.26 32.62 -18.43
C ASP A 37 -20.39 32.94 -19.65
N LEU A 38 -20.48 34.22 -20.04
CA LEU A 38 -19.71 34.91 -21.08
C LEU A 38 -18.41 35.56 -20.52
N ILE A 39 -18.23 35.62 -19.19
CA ILE A 39 -17.12 36.32 -18.50
C ILE A 39 -16.29 35.35 -17.63
N GLU A 40 -14.94 35.49 -17.63
CA GLU A 40 -13.98 34.58 -16.96
C GLU A 40 -14.18 34.47 -15.43
N GLU A 41 -14.49 35.58 -14.77
CA GLU A 41 -14.59 35.64 -13.30
C GLU A 41 -15.86 34.92 -12.81
N ASP A 42 -16.97 35.10 -13.52
CA ASP A 42 -18.25 34.42 -13.26
C ASP A 42 -18.13 32.91 -13.48
N PHE A 43 -17.45 32.48 -14.55
CA PHE A 43 -17.19 31.07 -14.84
C PHE A 43 -16.48 30.34 -13.69
N LYS A 44 -15.45 30.96 -13.08
CA LYS A 44 -14.74 30.37 -11.93
C LYS A 44 -15.63 30.28 -10.68
N VAL A 45 -16.50 31.27 -10.46
CA VAL A 45 -17.45 31.30 -9.34
C VAL A 45 -18.48 30.18 -9.51
N GLU A 46 -18.99 29.97 -10.71
CA GLU A 46 -19.93 28.88 -11.01
C GLU A 46 -19.30 27.50 -10.81
N LEU A 47 -18.07 27.28 -11.30
CA LEU A 47 -17.36 26.01 -11.07
C LEU A 47 -17.18 25.70 -9.58
N LYS A 48 -16.80 26.70 -8.78
CA LYS A 48 -16.69 26.55 -7.32
C LYS A 48 -18.02 26.16 -6.70
N ARG A 49 -19.12 26.77 -7.14
CA ARG A 49 -20.47 26.48 -6.63
C ARG A 49 -20.93 25.07 -7.01
N ILE A 50 -20.82 24.69 -8.28
CA ILE A 50 -21.30 23.42 -8.82
C ILE A 50 -20.53 22.25 -8.20
N PHE A 51 -19.20 22.32 -8.21
CA PHE A 51 -18.34 21.23 -7.76
C PHE A 51 -17.83 21.38 -6.33
N LYS A 52 -18.28 22.40 -5.59
CA LYS A 52 -17.86 22.71 -4.22
C LYS A 52 -16.34 22.84 -4.06
N LEU A 53 -15.69 23.45 -5.04
CA LEU A 53 -14.22 23.59 -5.09
C LEU A 53 -13.74 24.70 -4.17
N ASN A 54 -12.56 24.51 -3.57
CA ASN A 54 -11.84 25.62 -2.96
C ASN A 54 -11.22 26.55 -4.03
N ASN A 55 -10.86 27.76 -3.62
CA ASN A 55 -10.31 28.77 -4.53
C ASN A 55 -9.04 28.30 -5.26
N THR A 56 -8.12 27.62 -4.57
CA THR A 56 -6.86 27.17 -5.14
C THR A 56 -7.07 26.13 -6.25
N VAL A 57 -8.00 25.20 -6.06
CA VAL A 57 -8.33 24.16 -7.04
C VAL A 57 -9.00 24.78 -8.26
N ALA A 58 -9.96 25.68 -8.06
CA ALA A 58 -10.64 26.36 -9.17
C ALA A 58 -9.67 27.20 -10.02
N GLU A 59 -8.78 27.98 -9.40
CA GLU A 59 -7.75 28.74 -10.13
C GLU A 59 -6.79 27.82 -10.88
N ARG A 60 -6.37 26.70 -10.26
CA ARG A 60 -5.48 25.75 -10.90
C ARG A 60 -6.16 25.02 -12.06
N LEU A 61 -7.43 24.66 -11.93
CA LEU A 61 -8.22 24.02 -12.97
C LEU A 61 -8.32 24.95 -14.18
N TYR A 62 -8.76 26.19 -13.95
CA TYR A 62 -8.92 27.18 -15.01
C TYR A 62 -7.59 27.47 -15.72
N SER A 63 -6.52 27.77 -14.96
CA SER A 63 -5.20 28.04 -15.55
C SER A 63 -4.64 26.84 -16.31
N SER A 64 -4.84 25.61 -15.82
CA SER A 64 -4.36 24.39 -16.47
C SER A 64 -5.04 24.12 -17.82
N ILE A 65 -6.29 24.57 -17.98
CA ILE A 65 -7.07 24.40 -19.20
C ILE A 65 -6.78 25.55 -20.18
N LYS A 66 -6.53 26.77 -19.69
CA LYS A 66 -6.22 27.95 -20.52
C LYS A 66 -4.82 27.92 -21.15
N ASP A 67 -3.87 27.23 -20.51
CA ASP A 67 -2.45 27.17 -20.90
C ASP A 67 -2.24 26.52 -22.29
N ASN A 68 -3.19 25.72 -22.81
CA ASN A 68 -3.14 24.99 -24.09
C ASN A 68 -1.92 24.06 -24.30
N GLU A 69 -0.93 24.05 -23.42
CA GLU A 69 0.26 23.20 -23.49
C GLU A 69 -0.02 21.73 -23.13
N VAL A 70 -1.01 21.50 -22.26
CA VAL A 70 -1.31 20.20 -21.68
C VAL A 70 -2.72 19.77 -22.06
N SER A 71 -2.81 18.59 -22.66
CA SER A 71 -4.10 17.94 -22.93
C SER A 71 -4.35 16.84 -21.88
N TYR A 72 -5.47 16.97 -21.17
CA TYR A 72 -5.88 16.06 -20.11
C TYR A 72 -6.80 14.98 -20.65
N LYS A 73 -6.44 13.72 -20.43
CA LYS A 73 -7.27 12.57 -20.76
C LYS A 73 -7.93 12.04 -19.50
N VAL A 74 -9.25 12.18 -19.41
CA VAL A 74 -10.04 11.90 -18.20
C VAL A 74 -11.29 11.10 -18.52
N ASN A 75 -11.91 10.50 -17.51
CA ASN A 75 -13.17 9.76 -17.70
C ASN A 75 -14.40 10.70 -17.70
N ASN A 76 -14.36 11.77 -16.92
CA ASN A 76 -15.43 12.77 -16.77
C ASN A 76 -14.87 14.06 -16.14
N ILE A 77 -15.70 15.09 -15.95
CA ILE A 77 -15.30 16.37 -15.34
C ILE A 77 -14.83 16.20 -13.88
N GLU A 78 -15.52 15.38 -13.08
CA GLU A 78 -15.10 15.10 -11.70
C GLU A 78 -13.69 14.48 -11.65
N ASN A 79 -13.36 13.59 -12.60
CA ASN A 79 -12.05 12.99 -12.71
C ASN A 79 -10.97 14.01 -13.11
N LEU A 80 -11.31 15.03 -13.92
CA LEU A 80 -10.40 16.15 -14.19
C LEU A 80 -10.14 16.95 -12.92
N ILE A 81 -11.18 17.25 -12.15
CA ILE A 81 -11.06 17.99 -10.88
C ILE A 81 -10.15 17.22 -9.92
N ASP A 82 -10.41 15.94 -9.68
CA ASP A 82 -9.57 15.07 -8.84
C ASP A 82 -8.12 15.02 -9.34
N TYR A 83 -7.91 15.02 -10.67
CA TYR A 83 -6.58 15.08 -11.25
C TYR A 83 -5.87 16.41 -10.89
N ILE A 84 -6.53 17.54 -11.07
CA ILE A 84 -5.98 18.86 -10.74
C ILE A 84 -5.68 18.96 -9.23
N GLU A 85 -6.58 18.48 -8.37
CA GLU A 85 -6.37 18.41 -6.92
C GLU A 85 -5.12 17.59 -6.58
N LYS A 86 -4.96 16.42 -7.19
CA LYS A 86 -3.78 15.57 -6.99
C LYS A 86 -2.48 16.23 -7.47
N ILE A 87 -2.51 17.00 -8.55
CA ILE A 87 -1.34 17.78 -8.98
C ILE A 87 -0.96 18.78 -7.88
N LEU A 88 -1.91 19.54 -7.35
CA LEU A 88 -1.67 20.51 -6.28
C LEU A 88 -1.12 19.86 -5.01
N ILE A 89 -1.75 18.76 -4.58
CA ILE A 89 -1.31 18.02 -3.39
C ILE A 89 0.11 17.50 -3.61
N PHE A 90 0.38 16.85 -4.74
CA PHE A 90 1.69 16.30 -5.04
C PHE A 90 2.77 17.39 -5.10
N ASP A 91 2.51 18.52 -5.77
CA ASP A 91 3.46 19.63 -5.85
C ASP A 91 3.81 20.17 -4.46
N ASN A 92 2.82 20.29 -3.57
CA ASN A 92 3.02 20.76 -2.20
C ASN A 92 3.81 19.75 -1.35
N GLU A 93 3.41 18.48 -1.36
CA GLU A 93 4.10 17.42 -0.61
C GLU A 93 5.53 17.22 -1.15
N HIS A 94 5.73 17.26 -2.46
CA HIS A 94 7.06 17.20 -3.05
C HIS A 94 7.96 18.33 -2.54
N LYS A 95 7.47 19.58 -2.52
CA LYS A 95 8.22 20.72 -1.97
C LYS A 95 8.58 20.53 -0.50
N LYS A 96 7.67 19.99 0.32
CA LYS A 96 7.94 19.68 1.73
C LYS A 96 9.04 18.64 1.87
N LEU A 97 8.96 17.55 1.11
CA LEU A 97 10.00 16.52 1.11
C LEU A 97 11.36 17.08 0.67
N CYS A 98 11.41 17.92 -0.37
CA CYS A 98 12.65 18.56 -0.81
C CYS A 98 13.30 19.42 0.30
N ARG A 99 12.50 20.11 1.14
CA ARG A 99 13.02 20.88 2.28
C ARG A 99 13.63 20.00 3.37
N ILE A 100 13.10 18.80 3.59
CA ILE A 100 13.70 17.83 4.51
C ILE A 100 15.05 17.35 3.93
N LEU A 101 15.06 17.04 2.64
CA LEU A 101 16.24 16.50 1.96
C LEU A 101 17.35 17.53 1.75
N SER A 102 17.05 18.83 1.67
CA SER A 102 18.06 19.88 1.44
C SER A 102 19.08 20.00 2.57
N ASN A 103 18.78 19.48 3.76
CA ASN A 103 19.70 19.48 4.91
C ASN A 103 20.71 18.31 4.88
N ILE A 104 20.58 17.41 3.90
CA ILE A 104 21.36 16.18 3.78
C ILE A 104 22.38 16.41 2.66
N LYS A 105 23.66 16.15 2.93
CA LYS A 105 24.71 16.18 1.90
C LYS A 105 24.79 14.84 1.17
N ARG A 106 24.77 13.74 1.91
CA ARG A 106 24.90 12.37 1.39
C ARG A 106 23.95 11.44 2.13
N LEU A 107 23.31 10.54 1.39
CA LEU A 107 22.44 9.52 1.96
C LEU A 107 22.85 8.13 1.43
N ASN A 108 22.95 7.19 2.36
CA ASN A 108 23.24 5.79 2.13
C ASN A 108 21.98 4.96 2.36
N ILE A 109 21.63 4.08 1.44
CA ILE A 109 20.52 3.15 1.60
C ILE A 109 21.04 1.73 1.55
N ASP A 110 20.83 1.00 2.64
CA ASP A 110 21.16 -0.42 2.75
C ASP A 110 19.91 -1.27 2.59
N ARG A 111 20.06 -2.41 1.93
CA ARG A 111 19.02 -3.43 1.79
C ARG A 111 19.64 -4.82 1.84
N ILE A 112 19.07 -5.70 2.66
CA ILE A 112 19.42 -7.11 2.65
C ILE A 112 18.76 -7.76 1.43
N GLU A 113 19.56 -8.44 0.60
CA GLU A 113 19.11 -9.19 -0.57
C GLU A 113 19.15 -10.69 -0.25
N TYR A 114 17.98 -11.29 -0.07
CA TYR A 114 17.89 -12.74 0.09
C TYR A 114 17.93 -13.41 -1.29
N GLU A 115 18.88 -14.31 -1.49
CA GLU A 115 18.91 -15.19 -2.66
C GLU A 115 17.67 -16.08 -2.69
N ARG A 116 17.13 -16.28 -3.90
CA ARG A 116 16.09 -17.28 -4.16
C ARG A 116 16.76 -18.63 -4.25
N GLU A 117 17.07 -19.25 -3.12
CA GLU A 117 17.49 -20.65 -3.13
C GLU A 117 16.33 -21.52 -3.64
N THR A 118 16.52 -22.14 -4.80
CA THR A 118 15.63 -23.18 -5.30
C THR A 118 15.78 -24.40 -4.41
N ARG A 119 14.86 -24.57 -3.46
CA ARG A 119 14.81 -25.73 -2.59
C ARG A 119 13.78 -26.75 -3.08
N ILE A 120 14.05 -28.00 -2.76
CA ILE A 120 13.27 -29.19 -3.09
C ILE A 120 11.81 -29.01 -2.66
N GLN A 121 10.90 -29.50 -3.49
CA GLN A 121 9.46 -29.46 -3.24
C GLN A 121 9.10 -30.41 -2.09
N ASP A 122 8.48 -29.88 -1.04
CA ASP A 122 7.99 -30.69 0.08
C ASP A 122 6.79 -31.57 -0.38
N ASN A 123 6.60 -32.77 0.18
CA ASN A 123 5.41 -33.61 -0.08
C ASN A 123 4.20 -33.01 0.66
N VAL A 124 3.10 -32.73 -0.05
CA VAL A 124 1.98 -31.88 0.42
C VAL A 124 0.60 -32.44 0.08
N GLU A 125 0.47 -33.70 -0.34
CA GLU A 125 -0.82 -34.27 -0.77
C GLU A 125 -1.86 -34.36 0.36
N ASP A 126 -1.46 -34.86 1.52
CA ASP A 126 -2.38 -34.97 2.67
C ASP A 126 -2.79 -33.60 3.20
N ILE A 127 -1.85 -32.65 3.21
CA ILE A 127 -2.07 -31.25 3.61
C ILE A 127 -3.12 -30.56 2.72
N LEU A 128 -3.12 -30.86 1.42
CA LEU A 128 -4.07 -30.24 0.48
C LEU A 128 -5.51 -30.63 0.81
N LYS A 129 -5.76 -31.88 1.22
CA LYS A 129 -7.09 -32.36 1.61
C LYS A 129 -7.61 -31.61 2.83
N ASP A 130 -6.77 -31.52 3.87
CA ASP A 130 -7.10 -30.79 5.10
C ASP A 130 -7.45 -29.32 4.82
N ILE A 131 -6.67 -28.67 3.94
CA ILE A 131 -6.91 -27.28 3.54
C ILE A 131 -8.24 -27.14 2.82
N GLU A 132 -8.53 -27.99 1.84
CA GLU A 132 -9.75 -27.89 1.05
C GLU A 132 -11.01 -28.11 1.88
N GLU A 133 -10.97 -29.05 2.82
CA GLU A 133 -12.06 -29.32 3.74
C GLU A 133 -12.34 -28.09 4.62
N VAL A 134 -11.33 -27.61 5.34
CA VAL A 134 -11.46 -26.45 6.23
C VAL A 134 -11.90 -25.21 5.46
N LYS A 135 -11.27 -24.93 4.32
CA LYS A 135 -11.54 -23.74 3.50
C LYS A 135 -13.00 -23.66 3.05
N LYS A 136 -13.61 -24.78 2.62
CA LYS A 136 -15.01 -24.81 2.15
C LYS A 136 -16.00 -24.40 3.24
N HIS A 137 -15.67 -24.65 4.51
CA HIS A 137 -16.57 -24.42 5.63
C HIS A 137 -16.41 -23.05 6.27
N ILE A 138 -15.19 -22.50 6.30
CA ILE A 138 -14.90 -21.27 7.07
C ILE A 138 -14.85 -20.00 6.23
N SER A 139 -14.65 -20.10 4.91
CA SER A 139 -14.19 -18.98 4.09
C SER A 139 -15.33 -18.21 3.41
N ARG A 140 -15.32 -16.88 3.51
CA ARG A 140 -16.30 -15.97 2.92
C ARG A 140 -15.65 -14.67 2.43
N ASN A 141 -16.30 -13.98 1.50
CA ASN A 141 -15.89 -12.63 1.09
C ASN A 141 -16.35 -11.59 2.12
N ILE A 142 -15.49 -10.60 2.40
CA ILE A 142 -15.83 -9.42 3.20
C ILE A 142 -16.89 -8.56 2.48
N TYR A 143 -17.94 -8.15 3.21
CA TYR A 143 -18.89 -7.14 2.72
C TYR A 143 -18.44 -5.71 3.02
N LYS A 144 -19.07 -4.69 2.41
CA LYS A 144 -18.59 -3.30 2.41
C LYS A 144 -18.27 -2.74 3.81
N GLY A 145 -19.15 -2.92 4.79
CA GLY A 145 -18.92 -2.45 6.18
C GLY A 145 -17.77 -3.16 6.92
N GLN A 146 -17.42 -4.40 6.54
CA GLN A 146 -16.28 -5.11 7.13
C GLN A 146 -14.93 -4.68 6.54
N LYS A 147 -14.92 -4.06 5.35
CA LYS A 147 -13.68 -3.52 4.75
C LYS A 147 -13.10 -2.38 5.59
N GLU A 148 -13.96 -1.59 6.21
CA GLU A 148 -13.57 -0.44 7.03
C GLU A 148 -12.65 -0.86 8.19
N ILE A 149 -12.81 -2.08 8.74
CA ILE A 149 -11.93 -2.60 9.80
C ILE A 149 -10.48 -2.66 9.29
N ILE A 150 -10.26 -3.26 8.12
CA ILE A 150 -8.93 -3.39 7.51
C ILE A 150 -8.40 -2.03 7.08
N GLU A 151 -9.23 -1.19 6.47
CA GLU A 151 -8.84 0.16 6.02
C GLU A 151 -8.43 1.06 7.20
N ASN A 152 -9.09 0.92 8.36
CA ASN A 152 -8.73 1.66 9.57
C ASN A 152 -7.39 1.20 10.14
N LEU A 153 -7.10 -0.11 10.11
CA LEU A 153 -5.79 -0.64 10.50
C LEU A 153 -4.68 -0.19 9.53
N GLU A 154 -4.96 -0.13 8.23
CA GLU A 154 -4.02 0.45 7.25
C GLU A 154 -3.72 1.90 7.56
N LYS A 155 -4.74 2.71 7.84
CA LYS A 155 -4.57 4.12 8.25
C LYS A 155 -3.82 4.24 9.57
N GLU A 156 -3.99 3.33 10.52
CA GLU A 156 -3.22 3.27 11.77
C GLU A 156 -1.73 3.06 11.48
N ILE A 157 -1.40 2.05 10.67
CA ILE A 157 -0.02 1.72 10.31
C ILE A 157 0.64 2.85 9.51
N ASP A 158 -0.07 3.40 8.53
CA ASP A 158 0.42 4.48 7.67
C ASP A 158 0.76 5.76 8.44
N LYS A 159 0.21 5.94 9.64
CA LYS A 159 0.58 7.06 10.51
C LYS A 159 2.02 6.99 10.98
N ASP A 160 2.57 5.81 11.22
CA ASP A 160 3.83 5.67 11.97
C ASP A 160 4.96 4.96 11.25
N TYR A 161 4.66 4.27 10.15
CA TYR A 161 5.61 3.43 9.44
C TYR A 161 5.81 3.86 7.99
N ILE A 162 6.98 3.55 7.42
CA ILE A 162 7.24 3.65 5.98
C ILE A 162 7.37 2.25 5.37
N TYR A 163 7.09 2.16 4.07
CA TYR A 163 7.23 0.93 3.31
C TYR A 163 8.49 0.95 2.43
N GLY A 164 8.97 -0.22 2.04
CA GLY A 164 10.07 -0.36 1.08
C GLY A 164 9.84 0.46 -0.20
N LYS A 165 8.61 0.43 -0.75
CA LYS A 165 8.18 1.18 -1.94
C LYS A 165 8.20 2.69 -1.77
N ASP A 166 8.16 3.18 -0.53
CA ASP A 166 8.29 4.61 -0.22
C ASP A 166 9.77 5.00 -0.34
N ILE A 167 10.68 4.19 0.19
CA ILE A 167 12.13 4.35 0.02
C ILE A 167 12.53 4.18 -1.45
N GLU A 168 11.90 3.28 -2.20
CA GLU A 168 12.11 3.17 -3.66
C GLU A 168 11.66 4.43 -4.42
N LEU A 169 10.59 5.10 -3.97
CA LEU A 169 10.22 6.40 -4.52
C LEU A 169 11.27 7.45 -4.19
N LEU A 170 11.75 7.50 -2.94
CA LEU A 170 12.83 8.40 -2.53
C LEU A 170 14.09 8.22 -3.39
N LYS A 171 14.50 6.97 -3.65
CA LYS A 171 15.60 6.68 -4.58
C LYS A 171 15.35 7.28 -5.97
N LYS A 172 14.15 7.11 -6.54
CA LYS A 172 13.82 7.65 -7.87
C LYS A 172 13.89 9.18 -7.91
N ILE A 173 13.42 9.84 -6.85
CA ILE A 173 13.49 11.30 -6.70
C ILE A 173 14.95 11.77 -6.75
N LEU A 174 15.86 11.05 -6.09
CA LEU A 174 17.26 11.44 -5.94
C LEU A 174 18.16 11.01 -7.10
N LEU A 175 17.83 9.90 -7.78
CA LEU A 175 18.68 9.29 -8.82
C LEU A 175 18.43 9.82 -10.24
N TYR A 176 17.60 10.84 -10.43
CA TYR A 176 17.21 11.28 -11.78
C TYR A 176 18.39 11.63 -12.69
N LYS A 177 19.49 12.17 -12.14
CA LYS A 177 20.68 12.57 -12.91
C LYS A 177 21.78 11.50 -13.01
N LYS A 178 21.63 10.34 -12.35
CA LYS A 178 22.61 9.20 -12.31
C LYS A 178 24.07 9.51 -11.92
N GLU A 179 24.47 10.77 -11.81
CA GLU A 179 25.81 11.19 -11.42
C GLU A 179 26.08 10.87 -9.94
N GLY A 180 27.22 10.22 -9.64
CA GLY A 180 27.69 10.01 -8.27
C GLY A 180 27.05 8.84 -7.51
N LEU A 181 26.44 7.87 -8.21
CA LEU A 181 25.93 6.63 -7.62
C LEU A 181 27.08 5.66 -7.30
N ILE A 182 27.19 5.26 -6.04
CA ILE A 182 28.11 4.18 -5.62
C ILE A 182 27.28 3.02 -5.09
N GLU A 183 27.36 1.88 -5.77
CA GLU A 183 26.77 0.62 -5.30
C GLU A 183 27.86 -0.30 -4.76
N LYS A 184 27.60 -0.91 -3.61
CA LYS A 184 28.45 -1.94 -3.02
C LYS A 184 27.59 -3.12 -2.58
N TYR A 185 28.07 -4.33 -2.80
CA TYR A 185 27.44 -5.54 -2.28
C TYR A 185 28.42 -6.26 -1.35
N ASN A 186 27.93 -6.69 -0.20
CA ASN A 186 28.69 -7.46 0.76
C ASN A 186 28.14 -8.90 0.78
N GLU A 187 28.88 -9.84 0.18
CA GLU A 187 28.47 -11.24 0.06
C GLU A 187 28.23 -11.92 1.41
N LYS A 188 29.03 -11.60 2.44
CA LYS A 188 28.92 -12.22 3.76
C LYS A 188 27.63 -11.82 4.48
N THR A 189 27.27 -10.55 4.40
CA THR A 189 26.07 -10.00 5.06
C THR A 189 24.84 -9.98 4.15
N LYS A 190 25.04 -10.27 2.85
CA LYS A 190 24.05 -10.13 1.77
C LYS A 190 23.43 -8.73 1.70
N VAL A 191 24.17 -7.70 2.12
CA VAL A 191 23.70 -6.31 2.10
C VAL A 191 24.16 -5.62 0.83
N LYS A 192 23.20 -5.06 0.09
CA LYS A 192 23.43 -4.08 -0.96
C LYS A 192 23.32 -2.67 -0.38
N SER A 193 24.36 -1.87 -0.55
CA SER A 193 24.43 -0.47 -0.13
C SER A 193 24.51 0.43 -1.36
N ILE A 194 23.69 1.48 -1.36
CA ILE A 194 23.65 2.51 -2.39
C ILE A 194 23.94 3.85 -1.74
N SER A 195 24.96 4.56 -2.20
CA SER A 195 25.32 5.90 -1.72
C SER A 195 25.09 6.95 -2.80
N PHE A 196 24.52 8.09 -2.44
CA PHE A 196 24.31 9.20 -3.35
C PHE A 196 24.49 10.55 -2.64
N LYS A 197 25.04 11.52 -3.38
CA LYS A 197 25.07 12.93 -3.01
C LYS A 197 23.70 13.53 -3.32
N ILE A 198 23.12 14.29 -2.40
CA ILE A 198 21.84 14.94 -2.65
C ILE A 198 22.07 16.09 -3.64
N PRO A 199 21.29 16.18 -4.73
CA PRO A 199 21.44 17.25 -5.70
C PRO A 199 20.96 18.58 -5.10
N GLU A 200 21.62 19.69 -5.47
CA GLU A 200 21.25 21.04 -5.01
C GLU A 200 19.82 21.43 -5.38
N LYS A 201 19.31 20.90 -6.50
CA LYS A 201 17.94 21.09 -6.96
C LYS A 201 17.30 19.75 -7.31
N ILE A 202 16.21 19.43 -6.61
CA ILE A 202 15.34 18.29 -6.89
C ILE A 202 14.10 18.82 -7.61
N ASP A 203 13.88 18.38 -8.85
CA ASP A 203 12.69 18.70 -9.63
C ASP A 203 11.87 17.43 -9.95
N CYS A 204 10.70 17.58 -10.59
CA CYS A 204 9.80 16.48 -10.89
C CYS A 204 10.18 15.68 -12.14
N LYS A 205 11.38 15.85 -12.71
CA LYS A 205 11.74 15.22 -13.99
C LYS A 205 11.92 13.69 -13.89
N TYR A 206 12.02 13.12 -12.69
CA TYR A 206 12.01 11.67 -12.45
C TYR A 206 10.66 11.01 -12.81
N ILE A 207 9.60 11.80 -12.96
CA ILE A 207 8.30 11.30 -13.41
C ILE A 207 8.34 11.10 -14.92
N LYS A 208 8.28 9.83 -15.35
CA LYS A 208 8.36 9.47 -16.77
C LYS A 208 7.08 9.77 -17.55
N HIS A 209 5.94 9.79 -16.88
CA HIS A 209 4.63 9.96 -17.52
C HIS A 209 4.40 11.42 -17.86
N LYS A 210 3.78 11.69 -19.02
CA LYS A 210 3.46 13.05 -19.45
C LYS A 210 2.29 13.59 -18.62
N LYS A 211 2.43 14.81 -18.06
CA LYS A 211 1.32 15.52 -17.43
C LYS A 211 0.11 15.57 -18.37
N GLY A 212 -1.09 15.34 -17.84
CA GLY A 212 -2.32 15.22 -18.63
C GLY A 212 -2.64 13.78 -19.07
N SER A 213 -1.68 12.85 -19.04
CA SER A 213 -1.96 11.43 -19.34
C SER A 213 -2.63 10.72 -18.15
N VAL A 214 -3.28 9.58 -18.43
CA VAL A 214 -3.89 8.76 -17.36
C VAL A 214 -2.83 8.11 -16.49
N GLU A 215 -1.71 7.70 -17.08
CA GLU A 215 -0.58 7.12 -16.36
C GLU A 215 0.05 8.13 -15.39
N TYR A 216 0.06 9.42 -15.73
CA TYR A 216 0.50 10.46 -14.79
C TYR A 216 -0.50 10.66 -13.66
N HIS A 217 -1.82 10.61 -13.93
CA HIS A 217 -2.84 10.65 -12.87
C HIS A 217 -2.75 9.46 -11.91
N GLU A 218 -2.56 8.26 -12.45
CA GLU A 218 -2.31 7.03 -11.69
C GLU A 218 -1.00 7.15 -10.88
N TYR A 219 0.04 7.74 -11.48
CA TYR A 219 1.29 8.01 -10.79
C TYR A 219 1.08 8.90 -9.57
N LEU A 220 0.36 10.02 -9.71
CA LEU A 220 0.06 10.92 -8.57
C LEU A 220 -0.73 10.18 -7.50
N THR A 221 -1.83 9.52 -7.89
CA THR A 221 -2.70 8.76 -6.98
C THR A 221 -1.91 7.75 -6.15
N ASN A 222 -0.97 7.03 -6.78
CA ASN A 222 -0.18 5.99 -6.12
C ASN A 222 0.97 6.53 -5.25
N ASN A 223 1.47 7.74 -5.52
CA ASN A 223 2.68 8.27 -4.88
C ASN A 223 2.40 9.39 -3.87
N ILE A 224 1.25 10.07 -3.91
CA ILE A 224 0.87 11.06 -2.88
C ILE A 224 0.94 10.45 -1.46
N PRO A 225 0.30 9.29 -1.17
CA PRO A 225 0.40 8.69 0.16
C PRO A 225 1.83 8.30 0.54
N ARG A 226 2.67 7.95 -0.44
CA ARG A 226 4.07 7.57 -0.20
C ARG A 226 4.90 8.77 0.23
N ILE A 227 4.76 9.89 -0.47
CA ILE A 227 5.45 11.13 -0.12
C ILE A 227 4.99 11.62 1.25
N GLN A 228 3.69 11.59 1.54
CA GLN A 228 3.14 11.96 2.84
C GLN A 228 3.73 11.10 3.97
N ARG A 229 3.84 9.77 3.79
CA ARG A 229 4.50 8.89 4.75
C ARG A 229 5.99 9.18 4.90
N LEU A 230 6.70 9.45 3.80
CA LEU A 230 8.11 9.85 3.85
C LEU A 230 8.28 11.12 4.68
N ILE A 231 7.53 12.18 4.37
CA ILE A 231 7.60 13.46 5.11
C ILE A 231 7.38 13.25 6.60
N LYS A 232 6.39 12.42 6.96
CA LYS A 232 6.02 12.21 8.36
C LYS A 232 7.01 11.33 9.13
N ASN A 233 7.58 10.31 8.48
CA ASN A 233 8.23 9.21 9.18
C ASN A 233 9.69 8.99 8.79
N VAL A 234 10.24 9.62 7.73
CA VAL A 234 11.61 9.33 7.24
C VAL A 234 12.68 9.50 8.32
N ASP A 235 12.51 10.49 9.21
CA ASP A 235 13.46 10.77 10.29
C ASP A 235 13.60 9.59 11.27
N LYS A 236 12.53 8.80 11.49
CA LYS A 236 12.58 7.57 12.32
C LYS A 236 13.52 6.51 11.73
N TYR A 237 13.72 6.55 10.40
CA TYR A 237 14.50 5.57 9.64
C TYR A 237 15.88 6.10 9.21
N MET A 238 16.09 7.41 9.33
CA MET A 238 17.30 8.09 8.90
C MET A 238 18.21 8.34 10.09
N LYS A 239 19.41 7.75 10.06
CA LYS A 239 20.41 7.88 11.14
C LYS A 239 21.66 8.55 10.61
N SER A 240 22.31 9.38 11.43
CA SER A 240 23.65 9.91 11.11
C SER A 240 24.61 8.76 10.86
N PHE A 241 25.48 8.91 9.85
CA PHE A 241 26.36 7.84 9.41
C PHE A 241 27.77 8.34 9.09
N GLY A 242 28.75 7.75 9.76
CA GLY A 242 30.14 8.18 9.67
C GLY A 242 30.42 9.46 10.45
N ASN A 243 31.60 10.03 10.22
CA ASN A 243 32.08 11.23 10.91
C ASN A 243 31.87 12.52 10.08
N GLU A 244 31.31 12.40 8.87
CA GLU A 244 31.05 13.54 7.98
C GLU A 244 29.68 14.15 8.26
N ASP A 245 29.66 15.40 8.73
CA ASP A 245 28.44 16.17 8.96
C ASP A 245 27.55 16.25 7.71
N GLY A 246 26.28 15.88 7.87
CA GLY A 246 25.30 15.84 6.80
C GLY A 246 25.26 14.52 6.03
N THR A 247 25.95 13.47 6.52
CA THR A 247 25.85 12.11 5.97
C THR A 247 24.90 11.26 6.79
N PHE A 248 23.91 10.67 6.11
CA PHE A 248 22.87 9.87 6.72
C PHE A 248 22.78 8.47 6.09
N LYS A 249 22.10 7.57 6.80
CA LYS A 249 21.86 6.21 6.37
C LYS A 249 20.44 5.77 6.71
N ILE A 250 19.81 5.07 5.77
CA ILE A 250 18.54 4.35 5.92
C ILE A 250 18.81 2.87 5.70
N ASN A 251 18.40 2.02 6.64
CA ASN A 251 18.31 0.58 6.39
C ASN A 251 16.89 0.27 5.91
N GLN A 252 16.73 0.08 4.60
CA GLN A 252 15.44 -0.23 3.97
C GLN A 252 14.84 -1.54 4.49
N SER A 253 15.66 -2.47 4.96
CA SER A 253 15.20 -3.75 5.51
C SER A 253 14.42 -3.59 6.82
N ASN A 254 14.51 -2.42 7.47
CA ASN A 254 13.73 -2.09 8.66
C ASN A 254 12.35 -1.47 8.33
N ALA A 255 12.11 -1.11 7.07
CA ALA A 255 10.81 -0.62 6.61
C ALA A 255 9.83 -1.78 6.40
N LEU A 256 8.53 -1.48 6.43
CA LEU A 256 7.50 -2.48 6.12
C LEU A 256 7.64 -2.95 4.67
N GLN A 257 7.38 -4.23 4.43
CA GLN A 257 7.45 -4.79 3.07
C GLN A 257 6.36 -4.18 2.17
N ASP A 258 6.61 -4.11 0.86
CA ASP A 258 5.73 -3.40 -0.10
C ASP A 258 4.28 -3.92 -0.12
N SER A 259 4.14 -5.22 0.15
CA SER A 259 2.92 -6.01 0.08
C SER A 259 2.65 -6.74 1.39
N ILE A 260 2.54 -6.00 2.50
CA ILE A 260 2.06 -6.62 3.73
C ILE A 260 0.59 -7.05 3.58
N ASN A 261 0.27 -8.22 4.10
CA ASN A 261 -1.08 -8.59 4.49
C ASN A 261 -1.36 -8.04 5.89
N ILE A 262 -2.61 -7.64 6.11
CA ILE A 262 -3.12 -7.19 7.41
C ILE A 262 -4.30 -8.08 7.74
N ALA A 263 -4.29 -8.66 8.93
CA ALA A 263 -5.37 -9.48 9.43
C ALA A 263 -5.73 -9.08 10.86
N VAL A 264 -7.00 -9.29 11.21
CA VAL A 264 -7.54 -9.05 12.54
C VAL A 264 -8.56 -10.13 12.88
N ALA A 265 -8.41 -10.76 14.03
CA ALA A 265 -9.38 -11.70 14.57
C ALA A 265 -10.10 -11.11 15.77
N ILE A 266 -11.40 -11.37 15.86
CA ILE A 266 -12.20 -11.09 17.05
C ILE A 266 -12.48 -12.43 17.72
N PHE A 267 -12.07 -12.55 18.99
CA PHE A 267 -12.30 -13.73 19.81
C PHE A 267 -12.51 -13.31 21.26
N ASP A 268 -13.56 -13.82 21.91
CA ASP A 268 -13.92 -13.49 23.30
C ASP A 268 -13.95 -11.97 23.57
N ASN A 269 -14.57 -11.21 22.66
CA ASN A 269 -14.63 -9.73 22.67
C ASN A 269 -13.26 -9.02 22.67
N LYS A 270 -12.18 -9.73 22.34
CA LYS A 270 -10.82 -9.18 22.19
C LYS A 270 -10.42 -9.16 20.72
N GLU A 271 -9.60 -8.16 20.38
CA GLU A 271 -9.06 -7.98 19.04
C GLU A 271 -7.60 -8.45 18.97
N PHE A 272 -7.30 -9.31 17.99
CA PHE A 272 -5.98 -9.83 17.70
C PHE A 272 -5.57 -9.39 16.31
N LYS A 273 -4.66 -8.43 16.21
CA LYS A 273 -4.24 -7.83 14.94
C LYS A 273 -2.81 -8.18 14.61
N ALA A 274 -2.53 -8.48 13.34
CA ALA A 274 -1.19 -8.82 12.87
C ALA A 274 -0.94 -8.30 11.46
N ILE A 275 0.33 -8.08 11.16
CA ILE A 275 0.80 -7.83 9.79
C ILE A 275 1.79 -8.93 9.37
N SER A 276 1.78 -9.25 8.08
CA SER A 276 2.76 -10.16 7.52
C SER A 276 4.15 -9.52 7.45
N GLY A 277 5.19 -10.32 7.58
CA GLY A 277 6.59 -9.88 7.49
C GLY A 277 7.29 -9.87 8.85
N SER A 278 8.60 -9.64 8.83
CA SER A 278 9.47 -9.78 10.00
C SER A 278 9.54 -8.52 10.89
N ILE A 279 8.84 -7.46 10.51
CA ILE A 279 8.82 -6.22 11.29
C ILE A 279 7.65 -6.28 12.26
N ASP A 280 7.96 -6.16 13.55
CA ASP A 280 6.97 -6.15 14.61
C ASP A 280 6.37 -4.75 14.81
N ILE A 281 5.05 -4.72 14.97
CA ILE A 281 4.30 -3.50 15.26
C ILE A 281 3.84 -3.56 16.72
N LYS A 282 3.99 -2.45 17.43
CA LYS A 282 3.59 -2.37 18.84
C LYS A 282 2.09 -2.67 18.98
N LYS A 283 1.71 -3.52 19.94
CA LYS A 283 0.32 -3.99 20.19
C LYS A 283 -0.25 -4.90 19.09
N TYR A 284 0.56 -5.41 18.17
CA TYR A 284 0.15 -6.42 17.20
C TYR A 284 0.74 -7.78 17.62
N CYS A 285 0.09 -8.87 17.22
CA CYS A 285 0.61 -10.22 17.37
C CYS A 285 1.89 -10.36 16.54
N VAL A 286 2.91 -10.98 17.13
CA VAL A 286 4.23 -11.19 16.54
C VAL A 286 4.46 -12.67 16.31
N ALA A 287 5.42 -13.02 15.45
CA ALA A 287 5.79 -14.42 15.29
C ALA A 287 6.51 -14.89 16.58
N PRO A 288 6.09 -16.00 17.19
CA PRO A 288 6.84 -16.55 18.31
C PRO A 288 8.24 -17.00 17.84
N PRO A 289 9.22 -17.06 18.75
CA PRO A 289 10.53 -17.62 18.43
C PRO A 289 10.39 -19.09 18.00
N PRO A 290 11.28 -19.63 17.15
CA PRO A 290 11.13 -20.97 16.56
C PRO A 290 10.85 -22.08 17.58
N GLU A 291 11.46 -22.01 18.76
CA GLU A 291 11.33 -23.01 19.83
C GLU A 291 9.94 -23.00 20.49
N LYS A 292 9.18 -21.91 20.33
CA LYS A 292 7.82 -21.74 20.87
C LYS A 292 6.75 -21.82 19.79
N THR A 293 7.11 -22.09 18.53
CA THR A 293 6.12 -22.24 17.46
C THR A 293 5.37 -23.55 17.63
N VAL A 294 4.04 -23.49 17.68
CA VAL A 294 3.18 -24.69 17.79
C VAL A 294 2.66 -25.08 16.42
N PHE A 295 2.23 -24.12 15.62
CA PHE A 295 1.64 -24.41 14.31
C PHE A 295 2.70 -24.43 13.21
N LYS A 296 2.69 -25.51 12.44
CA LYS A 296 3.61 -25.67 11.30
C LYS A 296 3.13 -24.82 10.14
N SER A 297 4.04 -24.03 9.59
CA SER A 297 3.84 -23.32 8.32
C SER A 297 4.69 -23.95 7.22
N ILE A 298 4.14 -23.96 6.02
CA ILE A 298 4.73 -24.55 4.82
C ILE A 298 5.15 -23.46 3.85
N LYS A 299 6.05 -23.80 2.94
CA LYS A 299 6.46 -22.95 1.83
C LYS A 299 5.32 -22.77 0.83
N VAL A 300 5.07 -21.52 0.45
CA VAL A 300 4.08 -21.19 -0.60
C VAL A 300 4.66 -20.16 -1.54
N ASN A 301 4.58 -20.42 -2.84
CA ASN A 301 4.98 -19.44 -3.85
C ASN A 301 3.87 -18.37 -4.08
N LYS A 302 4.17 -17.37 -4.91
CA LYS A 302 3.21 -16.29 -5.23
C LYS A 302 1.94 -16.76 -5.95
N LEU A 303 1.98 -17.94 -6.58
CA LEU A 303 0.84 -18.55 -7.28
C LEU A 303 0.04 -19.50 -6.38
N GLY A 304 0.44 -19.67 -5.11
CA GLY A 304 -0.29 -20.51 -4.16
C GLY A 304 0.13 -21.97 -4.19
N ARG A 305 1.19 -22.33 -4.93
CA ARG A 305 1.67 -23.71 -4.93
C ARG A 305 2.42 -24.00 -3.63
N LEU A 306 1.96 -25.03 -2.93
CA LEU A 306 2.57 -25.59 -1.73
C LEU A 306 3.89 -26.30 -2.04
N GLY A 307 4.75 -26.41 -1.03
CA GLY A 307 6.05 -27.09 -1.12
C GLY A 307 7.15 -26.29 -1.83
N GLY A 308 6.83 -25.16 -2.45
CA GLY A 308 7.79 -24.26 -3.09
C GLY A 308 7.69 -22.81 -2.59
N GLY A 309 8.74 -22.02 -2.80
CA GLY A 309 8.77 -20.60 -2.40
C GLY A 309 9.25 -20.39 -0.95
N TYR A 310 8.68 -19.39 -0.27
CA TYR A 310 9.13 -18.98 1.07
C TYR A 310 8.25 -19.58 2.15
N ASN A 311 8.86 -19.96 3.29
CA ASN A 311 8.11 -20.38 4.45
C ASN A 311 7.34 -19.19 5.04
N ARG A 312 6.05 -19.41 5.30
CA ARG A 312 5.07 -18.41 5.75
C ARG A 312 5.06 -18.25 7.27
N VAL A 313 6.22 -18.35 7.91
CA VAL A 313 6.38 -18.22 9.37
C VAL A 313 5.96 -16.85 9.90
N ASN A 314 6.03 -15.83 9.06
CA ASN A 314 5.74 -14.45 9.41
C ASN A 314 4.40 -13.95 8.85
N ASP A 315 3.53 -14.84 8.36
CA ASP A 315 2.22 -14.44 7.85
C ASP A 315 1.30 -14.04 9.02
N SER A 316 0.45 -13.04 8.77
CA SER A 316 -0.40 -12.41 9.79
C SER A 316 -1.32 -13.40 10.50
N GLU A 317 -1.93 -14.31 9.74
CA GLU A 317 -2.85 -15.32 10.25
C GLU A 317 -2.15 -16.25 11.22
N LYS A 318 -0.93 -16.70 10.88
CA LYS A 318 -0.14 -17.55 11.77
C LYS A 318 0.13 -16.86 13.10
N LYS A 319 0.60 -15.61 13.07
CA LYS A 319 0.90 -14.83 14.29
C LYS A 319 -0.32 -14.71 15.20
N ILE A 320 -1.51 -14.51 14.62
CA ILE A 320 -2.77 -14.42 15.37
C ILE A 320 -3.10 -15.75 16.05
N PHE A 321 -3.07 -16.86 15.32
CA PHE A 321 -3.43 -18.17 15.88
C PHE A 321 -2.43 -18.67 16.93
N GLU A 322 -1.14 -18.41 16.74
CA GLU A 322 -0.12 -18.70 17.77
C GLU A 322 -0.38 -17.91 19.07
N GLU A 323 -0.72 -16.62 18.98
CA GLU A 323 -1.01 -15.81 20.17
C GLU A 323 -2.31 -16.22 20.86
N ILE A 324 -3.37 -16.54 20.11
CA ILE A 324 -4.62 -17.05 20.68
C ILE A 324 -4.38 -18.38 21.40
N HIS A 325 -3.68 -19.32 20.75
CA HIS A 325 -3.33 -20.61 21.35
C HIS A 325 -2.54 -20.42 22.65
N LYS A 326 -1.49 -19.60 22.63
CA LYS A 326 -0.70 -19.27 23.81
C LYS A 326 -1.57 -18.76 24.97
N LEU A 327 -2.51 -17.85 24.69
CA LEU A 327 -3.40 -17.30 25.73
C LEU A 327 -4.43 -18.31 26.24
N ILE A 328 -4.81 -19.31 25.45
CA ILE A 328 -5.64 -20.43 25.90
C ILE A 328 -4.83 -21.31 26.87
N GLU A 329 -3.59 -21.66 26.51
CA GLU A 329 -2.69 -22.44 27.38
C GLU A 329 -2.40 -21.72 28.70
N GLU A 330 -2.24 -20.40 28.65
CA GLU A 330 -2.07 -19.53 29.82
C GLU A 330 -3.37 -19.33 30.62
N LYS A 331 -4.49 -19.92 30.20
CA LYS A 331 -5.84 -19.78 30.78
C LYS A 331 -6.36 -18.34 30.82
N ALA A 332 -5.80 -17.47 29.98
CA ALA A 332 -6.23 -16.09 29.79
C ALA A 332 -7.39 -15.95 28.77
N LEU A 333 -7.64 -17.02 28.01
CA LEU A 333 -8.77 -17.22 27.12
C LEU A 333 -9.39 -18.58 27.34
N LYS A 334 -10.68 -18.70 27.03
CA LYS A 334 -11.38 -19.98 27.05
C LYS A 334 -11.09 -20.76 25.78
N ASP A 335 -11.03 -22.09 25.91
CA ASP A 335 -10.96 -23.02 24.79
C ASP A 335 -12.34 -23.33 24.20
N GLU A 336 -13.15 -22.30 23.97
CA GLU A 336 -14.49 -22.41 23.38
C GLU A 336 -14.94 -21.07 22.79
N GLY A 337 -15.83 -21.10 21.80
CA GLY A 337 -16.49 -19.91 21.28
C GLY A 337 -16.37 -19.75 19.77
N ASN A 338 -16.35 -18.49 19.30
CA ASN A 338 -16.31 -18.18 17.88
C ASN A 338 -15.21 -17.16 17.58
N ILE A 339 -14.35 -17.48 16.61
CA ILE A 339 -13.36 -16.57 16.04
C ILE A 339 -13.88 -16.05 14.70
N ILE A 340 -13.88 -14.74 14.51
CA ILE A 340 -14.09 -14.12 13.20
C ILE A 340 -12.79 -13.44 12.78
N LEU A 341 -12.13 -13.99 11.75
CA LEU A 341 -10.93 -13.44 11.14
C LEU A 341 -11.31 -12.57 9.93
N TYR A 342 -10.81 -11.35 9.90
CA TYR A 342 -10.83 -10.45 8.75
C TYR A 342 -9.42 -10.35 8.20
N SER A 343 -9.24 -10.63 6.90
CA SER A 343 -7.94 -10.53 6.24
C SER A 343 -8.04 -9.71 4.96
N LYS A 344 -7.06 -8.85 4.70
CA LYS A 344 -7.03 -8.04 3.48
C LYS A 344 -7.01 -8.94 2.23
N TRP A 345 -6.20 -9.99 2.28
CA TRP A 345 -6.10 -11.02 1.25
C TRP A 345 -6.64 -12.34 1.79
N GLU A 346 -7.15 -13.17 0.90
CA GLU A 346 -7.47 -14.55 1.22
C GLU A 346 -6.23 -15.23 1.82
N PRO A 347 -6.36 -15.95 2.95
CA PRO A 347 -5.25 -16.69 3.52
C PRO A 347 -4.62 -17.60 2.48
N CYS A 348 -3.28 -17.63 2.45
CA CYS A 348 -2.60 -18.55 1.56
C CYS A 348 -2.82 -20.01 2.03
N PRO A 349 -2.54 -21.01 1.19
CA PRO A 349 -2.66 -22.42 1.59
C PRO A 349 -1.93 -22.79 2.89
N SER A 350 -0.76 -22.20 3.15
CA SER A 350 -0.02 -22.42 4.42
C SER A 350 -0.75 -21.81 5.63
N CYS A 351 -1.40 -20.66 5.47
CA CYS A 351 -2.24 -20.09 6.53
C CYS A 351 -3.50 -20.93 6.78
N TYR A 352 -4.15 -21.47 5.74
CA TYR A 352 -5.25 -22.42 5.92
C TYR A 352 -4.80 -23.71 6.63
N TYR A 353 -3.58 -24.18 6.36
CA TYR A 353 -3.03 -25.31 7.09
C TYR A 353 -2.78 -25.00 8.57
N VAL A 354 -2.33 -23.79 8.91
CA VAL A 354 -2.26 -23.33 10.31
C VAL A 354 -3.65 -23.32 10.96
N ILE A 355 -4.66 -22.80 10.26
CA ILE A 355 -6.05 -22.79 10.73
C ILE A 355 -6.57 -24.22 10.96
N SER A 356 -6.28 -25.15 10.05
CA SER A 356 -6.66 -26.56 10.21
C SER A 356 -6.06 -27.18 11.46
N GLN A 357 -4.75 -26.99 11.69
CA GLN A 357 -4.09 -27.45 12.93
C GLN A 357 -4.72 -26.83 14.18
N PHE A 358 -5.07 -25.54 14.14
CA PHE A 358 -5.75 -24.87 15.25
C PHE A 358 -7.14 -25.47 15.51
N CYS A 359 -7.95 -25.69 14.47
CA CYS A 359 -9.28 -26.33 14.60
C CYS A 359 -9.17 -27.73 15.24
N ASN A 360 -8.16 -28.51 14.86
CA ASN A 360 -7.95 -29.86 15.40
C ASN A 360 -7.53 -29.83 16.87
N MET A 361 -6.76 -28.81 17.27
CA MET A 361 -6.30 -28.64 18.65
C MET A 361 -7.39 -28.05 19.57
N HIS A 362 -8.26 -27.19 19.01
CA HIS A 362 -9.30 -26.45 19.73
C HIS A 362 -10.69 -26.71 19.12
N PRO A 363 -11.25 -27.94 19.25
CA PRO A 363 -12.46 -28.36 18.53
C PRO A 363 -13.73 -27.61 18.95
N ASN A 364 -13.73 -26.97 20.12
CA ASN A 364 -14.87 -26.20 20.62
C ASN A 364 -14.87 -24.75 20.13
N ILE A 365 -13.86 -24.34 19.35
CA ILE A 365 -13.76 -23.00 18.76
C ILE A 365 -14.18 -23.07 17.29
N LYS A 366 -15.24 -22.34 16.94
CA LYS A 366 -15.69 -22.21 15.55
C LYS A 366 -14.99 -21.04 14.87
N ILE A 367 -14.49 -21.25 13.66
CA ILE A 367 -13.75 -20.22 12.91
C ILE A 367 -14.55 -19.78 11.69
N GLN A 368 -14.61 -18.47 11.47
CA GLN A 368 -15.04 -17.84 10.23
C GLN A 368 -13.93 -16.94 9.68
N VAL A 369 -13.61 -17.08 8.40
CA VAL A 369 -12.61 -16.29 7.68
C VAL A 369 -13.30 -15.43 6.65
N ASN A 370 -13.21 -14.11 6.80
CA ASN A 370 -13.70 -13.13 5.85
C ASN A 370 -12.50 -12.45 5.17
N TYR A 371 -12.41 -12.49 3.84
CA TYR A 371 -11.31 -11.85 3.11
C TYR A 371 -11.74 -10.86 2.02
N GLY A 372 -10.87 -9.89 1.72
CA GLY A 372 -11.15 -8.82 0.75
C GLY A 372 -10.87 -9.17 -0.71
N LYS A 373 -9.67 -9.68 -1.00
CA LYS A 373 -9.21 -10.07 -2.35
C LYS A 373 -8.77 -11.51 -2.39
N LYS A 374 -8.98 -12.24 -3.48
CA LYS A 374 -8.52 -13.64 -3.57
C LYS A 374 -7.02 -13.72 -3.67
N TYR A 375 -6.47 -14.84 -3.19
CA TYR A 375 -5.05 -15.06 -3.24
C TYR A 375 -4.59 -15.20 -4.70
N GLY A 376 -3.59 -14.39 -5.10
CA GLY A 376 -3.03 -14.40 -6.45
C GLY A 376 -3.73 -13.51 -7.47
N GLU A 377 -4.80 -12.79 -7.10
CA GLU A 377 -5.36 -11.72 -7.95
C GLU A 377 -4.37 -10.54 -8.06
N LYS A 378 -4.17 -10.05 -9.29
CA LYS A 378 -3.31 -8.90 -9.59
C LYS A 378 -4.07 -7.59 -9.57
#